data_AF-A0AAN5CLP4-F1
#
_entry.id   AF-A0AAN5CLP4-F1
#
_cell.length_a   1.000
_cell.length_b   1.000
_cell.length_c   1.000
_cell.angle_alpha   90.00
_cell.angle_beta   90.00
_cell.angle_gamma   90.00
#
_symmetry.space_group_name_H-M   'P 1'
#
loop_
_entity.id
_entity.type
_entity.pdbx_description
1 polymer ?
#
loop_
_entity_poly.entity_id
_entity_poly.type
_entity_poly.pdbx_seq_one_letter_code
_entity_poly.pdbx_strand_id
1 'polypeptide(L)'
;MLYFVWLNSTLTSPYRPLFEVVYGMEVIIMSSLLLMAPLAAIGISIASPLHRNFRLVILLAVTHMVLGTLARLALLYEQIFA
;
A
#
# COMPACT_ATOMS: atom_id res chain seq x y z
N MET A 1 10.25 -4.70 -24.98
CA MET A 1 9.91 -3.28 -25.19
C MET A 1 8.51 -3.09 -24.61
N LEU A 2 8.43 -2.80 -23.31
CA LEU A 2 7.16 -2.51 -22.66
C LEU A 2 6.83 -1.06 -22.99
N TYR A 3 5.80 -0.86 -23.81
CA TYR A 3 5.27 0.45 -24.14
C TYR A 3 4.49 0.91 -22.91
N PHE A 4 5.18 1.60 -21.99
CA PHE A 4 4.53 2.16 -20.81
C PHE A 4 3.86 3.46 -21.21
N VAL A 5 2.54 3.45 -21.15
CA VAL A 5 1.68 4.59 -21.46
C VAL A 5 1.11 5.04 -20.13
N TRP A 6 1.37 6.29 -19.77
CA TRP A 6 0.69 6.99 -18.68
C TRP A 6 -0.83 6.80 -18.81
N LEU A 7 -1.39 5.87 -18.03
CA LEU A 7 -2.69 5.23 -18.26
C LEU A 7 -3.88 6.21 -18.30
N ASN A 8 -3.68 7.46 -17.87
CA ASN A 8 -4.69 8.52 -17.85
C ASN A 8 -4.17 9.93 -18.18
N SER A 9 -3.02 10.05 -18.85
CA SER A 9 -2.39 11.34 -19.23
C SER A 9 -3.36 12.40 -19.76
N THR A 10 -4.28 11.99 -20.63
CA THR A 10 -5.24 12.88 -21.29
C THR A 10 -6.35 13.40 -20.36
N LEU A 11 -6.69 12.65 -19.31
CA LEU A 11 -7.71 13.02 -18.32
C LEU A 11 -7.13 13.80 -17.14
N THR A 12 -5.89 13.52 -16.75
CA THR A 12 -5.25 14.09 -15.56
C THR A 12 -4.49 15.39 -15.83
N SER A 13 -4.03 15.62 -17.07
CA SER A 13 -3.33 16.83 -17.52
C SER A 13 -3.97 18.15 -17.05
N PRO A 14 -5.29 18.39 -17.24
CA PRO A 14 -5.90 19.67 -16.85
C PRO A 14 -6.04 19.85 -15.33
N TYR A 15 -5.96 18.76 -14.55
CA TYR A 15 -6.14 18.77 -13.09
C TYR A 15 -4.87 18.33 -12.36
N ARG A 16 -3.72 18.45 -13.00
CA ARG A 16 -2.42 18.01 -12.49
C ARG A 16 -2.16 18.32 -11.00
N PRO A 17 -2.37 19.55 -10.48
CA PRO A 17 -2.09 19.84 -9.07
C PRO A 17 -2.97 19.02 -8.11
N LEU A 18 -4.21 18.71 -8.51
CA LEU A 18 -5.12 17.90 -7.69
C LEU A 18 -4.64 16.44 -7.64
N PHE A 19 -4.22 15.88 -8.77
CA PHE A 19 -3.69 14.51 -8.83
C PHE A 19 -2.36 14.36 -8.09
N GLU A 20 -1.48 15.35 -8.13
CA GLU A 20 -0.22 15.34 -7.34
C GLU A 20 -0.50 15.26 -5.83
N VAL A 21 -1.51 15.99 -5.33
CA VAL A 21 -1.93 15.92 -3.92
C VAL A 21 -2.51 14.55 -3.58
N VAL A 22 -3.34 13.98 -4.46
CA VAL A 22 -3.90 12.63 -4.27
C VAL A 22 -2.80 11.58 -4.20
N TYR A 23 -1.85 11.59 -5.13
CA TYR A 23 -0.73 10.66 -5.12
C TYR A 23 0.16 10.84 -3.89
N GLY A 24 0.42 12.08 -3.47
CA GLY A 24 1.15 12.36 -2.23
C GLY A 24 0.46 11.78 -1.00
N MET A 25 -0.86 11.99 -0.86
CA MET A 25 -1.65 11.40 0.23
C MET A 25 -1.62 9.87 0.18
N GLU A 26 -1.71 9.29 -1.01
CA GLU A 26 -1.68 7.84 -1.19
C GLU A 26 -0.34 7.23 -0.73
N VAL A 27 0.79 7.86 -1.08
CA VAL A 27 2.13 7.44 -0.63
C VAL A 27 2.27 7.55 0.89
N ILE A 28 1.74 8.61 1.52
CA ILE A 28 1.77 8.78 2.98
C ILE A 28 0.98 7.66 3.67
N ILE A 29 -0.24 7.38 3.18
CA ILE A 29 -1.08 6.30 3.73
C ILE A 29 -0.36 4.96 3.59
N MET A 30 0.13 4.63 2.40
CA MET A 30 0.84 3.36 2.17
C MET A 30 2.10 3.22 3.02
N SER A 31 2.88 4.29 3.17
CA SER A 31 4.08 4.30 4.01
C SER A 31 3.74 4.09 5.48
N SER A 32 2.67 4.74 5.98
CA SER A 32 2.21 4.55 7.35
C SER A 32 1.75 3.11 7.63
N LEU A 33 1.05 2.48 6.68
CA LEU A 33 0.63 1.08 6.79
C LEU A 33 1.83 0.12 6.84
N LEU A 34 2.85 0.35 6.02
CA LEU A 34 4.07 -0.46 6.02
C LEU A 34 4.86 -0.30 7.34
N LEU A 35 4.91 0.91 7.91
CA LEU A 35 5.55 1.16 9.20
C LEU A 35 4.78 0.55 10.37
N MET A 36 3.43 0.53 10.30
CA MET A 36 2.59 -0.06 11.33
C MET A 36 2.54 -1.60 11.26
N ALA A 37 2.77 -2.20 10.08
CA ALA A 37 2.73 -3.65 9.90
C ALA A 37 3.62 -4.45 10.87
N PRO A 38 4.92 -4.13 11.09
CA PRO A 38 5.75 -4.85 12.05
C PRO A 38 5.28 -4.66 13.49
N LEU A 39 4.80 -3.47 13.86
CA LEU A 39 4.26 -3.19 15.19
C LEU A 39 3.00 -4.02 15.45
N ALA A 40 2.10 -4.11 14.45
CA ALA A 40 0.92 -4.94 14.50
C ALA A 40 1.30 -6.43 14.64
N ALA A 41 2.26 -6.92 13.86
CA ALA A 41 2.71 -8.31 13.92
C ALA A 41 3.27 -8.68 15.30
N ILE A 42 4.10 -7.82 15.90
CA ILE A 42 4.61 -8.01 17.26
C ILE A 42 3.46 -8.02 18.25
N GLY A 43 2.56 -7.03 18.21
CA GLY A 43 1.40 -6.92 19.09
C GLY A 43 0.48 -8.15 19.04
N ILE A 44 0.22 -8.68 17.85
CA ILE A 44 -0.60 -9.89 17.65
C ILE A 44 0.12 -11.13 18.19
N SER A 45 1.44 -11.23 18.00
CA SER A 45 2.21 -12.40 18.45
C SER A 45 2.17 -12.57 19.97
N ILE A 46 2.23 -11.46 20.71
CA ILE A 46 2.22 -11.42 22.18
C ILE A 46 0.81 -11.35 22.78
N ALA A 47 -0.24 -11.23 21.95
CA ALA A 47 -1.62 -11.13 22.42
C ALA A 47 -2.06 -12.44 23.11
N SER A 48 -2.00 -12.43 24.44
CA SER A 48 -2.37 -13.54 25.32
C SER A 48 -3.83 -14.01 25.20
N PRO A 49 -4.86 -13.14 25.06
CA PRO A 49 -6.25 -13.60 25.02
C PRO A 49 -6.63 -14.31 23.71
N LEU A 50 -5.75 -14.31 22.69
CA LEU A 50 -6.05 -14.91 21.40
C LEU A 50 -5.50 -16.33 21.28
N HIS A 51 -6.36 -17.25 20.84
CA HIS A 51 -5.95 -18.61 20.50
C HIS A 51 -4.84 -18.59 19.42
N ARG A 52 -3.90 -19.53 19.49
CA ARG A 52 -2.73 -19.58 18.58
C ARG A 52 -3.13 -19.59 17.10
N ASN A 53 -4.13 -20.40 16.74
CA ASN A 53 -4.60 -20.48 15.35
C ASN A 53 -5.21 -19.16 14.87
N PHE A 54 -5.91 -18.44 15.74
CA PHE A 54 -6.50 -17.15 15.39
C PHE A 54 -5.41 -16.08 15.21
N ARG A 55 -4.35 -16.11 16.03
CA ARG A 55 -3.17 -15.25 15.84
C ARG A 55 -2.52 -15.47 14.47
N LEU A 56 -2.37 -16.72 14.04
CA LEU A 56 -1.80 -17.02 12.71
C LEU A 56 -2.64 -16.47 11.56
N VAL A 57 -3.98 -16.54 11.67
CA VAL A 57 -4.89 -15.95 10.67
C VAL A 57 -4.73 -14.43 10.59
N ILE A 58 -4.64 -13.74 11.73
CA ILE A 58 -4.45 -12.28 11.73
C ILE A 58 -3.06 -11.93 11.18
N LEU A 59 -2.01 -12.67 11.56
CA LEU A 59 -0.66 -12.46 11.01
C LEU A 59 -0.63 -12.67 9.49
N LEU A 60 -1.37 -13.66 8.97
CA LEU A 60 -1.55 -13.87 7.53
C LEU A 60 -2.26 -12.69 6.86
N ALA A 61 -3.24 -12.06 7.53
CA ALA A 61 -3.89 -10.86 7.01
C ALA A 61 -2.90 -9.67 6.95
N VAL A 62 -2.03 -9.52 7.95
CA VAL A 62 -0.96 -8.50 7.95
C VAL A 62 0.00 -8.72 6.78
N THR A 63 0.43 -9.96 6.51
CA THR A 63 1.32 -10.23 5.36
C THR A 63 0.63 -9.97 4.02
N HIS A 64 -0.66 -10.32 3.87
CA HIS A 64 -1.44 -9.99 2.68
C HIS A 64 -1.57 -8.48 2.47
N MET A 65 -1.82 -7.72 3.55
CA MET A 65 -1.87 -6.27 3.49
C MET A 65 -0.53 -5.71 2.98
N VAL A 66 0.60 -6.14 3.55
CA VAL A 66 1.94 -5.70 3.11
C VAL A 66 2.18 -5.98 1.62
N LEU A 67 1.87 -7.20 1.16
CA LEU A 67 2.00 -7.55 -0.26
C LEU A 67 1.12 -6.68 -1.15
N GLY A 68 -0.14 -6.44 -0.75
CA GLY A 68 -1.06 -5.56 -1.46
C GLY A 68 -0.55 -4.11 -1.52
N THR A 69 -0.01 -3.59 -0.42
CA THR A 69 0.57 -2.23 -0.38
C THR A 69 1.80 -2.12 -1.28
N LEU A 70 2.67 -3.12 -1.31
CA LEU A 70 3.84 -3.15 -2.20
C LEU A 70 3.42 -3.20 -3.68
N ALA A 71 2.44 -4.03 -4.03
CA ALA A 71 1.89 -4.09 -5.38
C ALA A 71 1.27 -2.74 -5.80
N ARG A 72 0.58 -2.06 -4.87
CA ARG A 72 0.00 -0.74 -5.12
C ARG A 72 1.07 0.35 -5.31
N LEU A 73 2.16 0.31 -4.54
CA LEU A 73 3.31 1.21 -4.74
C LEU A 73 3.94 1.02 -6.12
N ALA A 74 4.08 -0.23 -6.59
CA ALA A 74 4.56 -0.50 -7.95
C ALA A 74 3.64 0.12 -9.00
N LEU A 75 2.31 -0.03 -8.87
CA LEU A 75 1.35 0.61 -9.77
C LEU A 75 1.40 2.13 -9.69
N LEU A 76 1.61 2.71 -8.50
CA LEU A 76 1.69 4.15 -8.32
C LEU A 76 2.97 4.72 -8.94
N TYR A 77 4.09 4.00 -8.87
CA TYR A 77 5.32 4.37 -9.58
C TYR A 77 5.07 4.45 -11.09
N GLU A 78 4.40 3.45 -11.66
CA GLU A 78 3.98 3.45 -13.07
C GLU A 78 3.00 4.59 -13.39
N GLN A 79 2.16 5.01 -12.45
CA GLN A 79 1.22 6.13 -12.65
C GLN A 79 1.87 7.52 -12.57
N ILE A 80 3.04 7.66 -11.95
CA ILE A 80 3.72 8.96 -11.77
C ILE A 80 4.83 9.14 -12.81
N PHE A 81 5.61 8.09 -13.08
CA PHE A 81 6.86 8.19 -13.83
C PHE A 81 6.82 7.56 -15.24
N ALA A 82 5.76 6.82 -15.57
CA ALA A 82 5.59 6.14 -16.86
C ALA A 82 4.40 6.71 -17.64
#